data_AF-A0AAV0B684-F1
#
_entry.id   AF-A0AAV0B684-F1
#
_cell.length_a   1.000
_cell.length_b   1.000
_cell.length_c   1.000
_cell.angle_alpha   90.00
_cell.angle_beta   90.00
_cell.angle_gamma   90.00
#
_symmetry.space_group_name_H-M   'P 1'
#
loop_
_entity.id
_entity.type
_entity.pdbx_description
1 polymer ?
#
loop_
_entity_poly.entity_id
_entity_poly.type
_entity_poly.pdbx_seq_one_letter_code
_entity_poly.pdbx_strand_id
1 'polypeptide(L)'
;KPDESILEHKRKKAMENRCVKLQLELAEEGALDEGKIDRRVDELRQKLMKEDFKRERGTLKPHETHELAAMKVQENKKFCSAIKVNASYVEGKAFDKELYAERCLKAIKERQRIESKQEQRAEKMQEERENRAK
;
A
#
# COMPACT_ATOMS: atom_id res chain seq x y z
N LYS A 1 -10.65 11.17 2.78
CA LYS A 1 -9.35 10.60 2.36
C LYS A 1 -8.30 11.05 3.40
N PRO A 2 -7.30 10.23 3.74
CA PRO A 2 -6.21 10.67 4.61
C PRO A 2 -5.47 11.86 3.95
N ASP A 3 -5.10 12.85 4.75
CA ASP A 3 -4.41 14.06 4.28
C ASP A 3 -2.96 13.98 4.77
N GLU A 4 -2.01 14.04 3.85
CA GLU A 4 -0.59 13.87 4.14
C GLU A 4 -0.06 15.03 5.00
N SER A 5 -0.54 16.25 4.78
CA SER A 5 -0.12 17.43 5.56
C SER A 5 -0.48 17.29 7.04
N ILE A 6 -1.67 16.75 7.32
CA ILE A 6 -2.16 16.52 8.68
C ILE A 6 -1.39 15.37 9.34
N LEU A 7 -1.07 14.31 8.59
CA LEU A 7 -0.28 13.19 9.10
C LEU A 7 1.15 13.63 9.46
N GLU A 8 1.80 14.43 8.61
CA GLU A 8 3.11 14.99 8.90
C GLU A 8 3.10 15.91 10.12
N HIS A 9 2.08 16.77 10.22
CA HIS A 9 1.96 17.68 11.34
C HIS A 9 1.76 16.93 12.66
N LYS A 10 0.93 15.87 12.66
CA LYS A 10 0.78 14.99 13.83
C LYS A 10 2.08 14.27 14.20
N ARG A 11 2.85 13.83 13.20
CA ARG A 11 4.17 13.21 13.41
C ARG A 11 5.16 14.17 14.06
N LYS A 12 5.25 15.41 13.57
CA LYS A 12 6.08 16.47 14.17
C LYS A 12 5.63 16.79 15.60
N LYS A 13 4.33 16.94 15.83
CA LYS A 13 3.77 17.13 17.18
C LYS A 13 4.13 15.99 18.14
N ALA A 14 4.08 14.75 17.69
CA ALA A 14 4.44 13.61 18.51
C ALA A 14 5.94 13.59 18.86
N MET A 15 6.81 14.02 17.94
CA MET A 15 8.23 14.21 18.20
C MET A 15 8.48 15.30 19.24
N GLU A 16 7.91 16.49 19.05
CA GLU A 16 8.08 17.60 20.00
C GLU A 16 7.52 17.25 21.38
N ASN A 17 6.41 16.52 21.46
CA ASN A 17 5.89 16.06 22.75
C ASN A 17 6.88 15.15 23.50
N ARG A 18 7.65 14.30 22.79
CA ARG A 18 8.71 13.49 23.41
C ARG A 18 9.89 14.34 23.87
N CYS A 19 10.30 15.32 23.08
CA CYS A 19 11.35 16.27 23.46
C CYS A 19 10.96 17.05 24.74
N VAL A 20 9.70 17.52 24.82
CA VAL A 20 9.18 18.22 25.99
C VAL A 20 9.10 17.31 27.21
N LYS A 21 8.69 16.05 27.04
CA LYS A 21 8.70 15.07 28.15
C LYS A 21 10.11 14.85 28.70
N LEU A 22 11.09 14.65 27.82
CA LEU A 22 12.48 14.50 28.25
C LEU A 22 12.98 15.75 28.97
N GLN A 23 12.62 16.94 28.49
CA GLN A 23 12.98 18.20 29.15
C GLN A 23 12.40 18.27 30.56
N LEU A 24 11.14 17.87 30.75
CA LEU A 24 10.49 17.85 32.06
C LEU A 24 11.13 16.83 33.01
N GLU A 25 11.40 15.62 32.53
CA GLU A 25 12.05 14.55 33.31
C GLU A 25 13.43 15.00 33.82
N LEU A 26 14.26 15.58 32.94
CA LEU A 26 15.59 16.08 33.29
C LEU A 26 15.55 17.30 34.22
N ALA A 27 14.52 18.15 34.10
CA ALA A 27 14.33 19.29 34.98
C ALA A 27 13.88 18.86 36.39
N GLU A 28 13.00 17.85 36.50
CA GLU A 28 12.55 17.29 37.77
C GLU A 28 13.67 16.55 38.52
N GLU A 29 14.54 15.83 37.80
CA GLU A 29 15.70 15.16 38.39
C GLU A 29 16.74 16.15 38.97
N GLY A 30 16.72 17.42 38.55
CA GLY A 30 17.55 18.49 39.10
C GLY A 30 19.06 18.28 38.97
N ALA A 31 19.51 17.27 38.21
CA ALA A 31 20.89 16.82 38.15
C ALA A 31 21.72 17.50 37.05
N LEU A 32 21.09 18.23 36.13
CA LEU A 32 21.74 18.86 34.98
C LEU A 32 21.50 20.37 34.91
N ASP A 33 22.53 21.09 34.47
CA ASP A 33 22.46 22.50 34.07
C ASP A 33 21.59 22.69 32.81
N GLU A 34 20.87 23.80 32.72
CA GLU A 34 19.92 24.10 31.63
C GLU A 34 20.57 23.93 30.24
N GLY A 35 21.81 24.40 30.08
CA GLY A 35 22.54 24.29 28.81
C GLY A 35 22.91 22.84 28.41
N LYS A 36 22.96 21.90 29.37
CA LYS A 36 23.17 20.47 29.08
C LYS A 36 21.85 19.78 28.75
N ILE A 37 20.75 20.20 29.35
CA ILE A 37 19.39 19.72 29.06
C ILE A 37 19.05 20.04 27.60
N ASP A 38 19.26 21.28 27.16
CA ASP A 38 18.97 21.71 25.78
C ASP A 38 19.74 20.89 24.74
N ARG A 39 21.04 20.66 24.97
CA ARG A 39 21.87 19.81 24.08
C ARG A 39 21.32 18.39 23.98
N ARG A 40 20.89 17.81 25.10
CA ARG A 40 20.34 16.46 25.15
C ARG A 40 19.00 16.36 24.39
N VAL A 41 18.15 17.38 24.53
CA VAL A 41 16.87 17.48 23.83
C VAL A 41 17.08 17.69 22.33
N ASP A 42 18.06 18.51 21.94
CA ASP A 42 18.42 18.73 20.53
C ASP A 42 19.00 17.47 19.88
N GLU A 43 19.87 16.75 20.58
CA GLU A 43 20.35 15.44 20.14
C GLU A 43 19.18 14.47 19.91
N LEU A 44 18.20 14.43 20.84
CA LEU A 44 17.01 13.60 20.68
C LEU A 44 16.17 14.05 19.47
N ARG A 45 15.97 15.36 19.29
CA ARG A 45 15.22 15.90 18.15
C ARG A 45 15.86 15.48 16.82
N GLN A 46 17.18 15.62 16.70
CA GLN A 46 17.91 15.21 15.51
C GLN A 46 17.85 13.70 15.25
N LYS A 47 17.93 12.88 16.30
CA LYS A 47 17.78 11.41 16.18
C LYS A 47 16.39 11.04 15.69
N LEU A 48 15.33 11.58 16.29
CA LEU A 48 13.94 11.30 15.92
C LEU A 48 13.58 11.81 14.51
N MET A 49 14.18 12.92 14.07
CA MET A 49 14.07 13.37 12.67
C MET A 49 14.72 12.40 11.69
N LYS A 50 15.91 11.87 12.01
CA LYS A 50 16.67 10.95 11.14
C LYS A 50 16.08 9.54 11.08
N GLU A 51 15.63 8.99 12.21
CA GLU A 51 15.07 7.64 12.30
C GLU A 51 13.66 7.51 11.74
N ASP A 52 13.19 8.56 11.08
CA ASP A 52 11.90 8.63 10.44
C ASP A 52 10.77 8.28 11.43
N PHE A 53 10.79 8.94 12.61
CA PHE A 53 9.98 8.61 13.79
C PHE A 53 8.55 8.16 13.45
N LYS A 54 8.33 6.85 13.57
CA LYS A 54 6.99 6.25 13.48
C LYS A 54 6.41 6.24 14.87
N ARG A 55 5.24 6.87 15.01
CA ARG A 55 4.45 6.81 16.23
C ARG A 55 4.22 5.34 16.61
N GLU A 56 4.34 5.04 17.90
CA GLU A 56 4.06 3.71 18.43
C GLU A 56 2.66 3.26 18.00
N ARG A 57 2.53 1.97 17.65
CA ARG A 57 1.29 1.35 17.19
C ARG A 57 0.34 1.14 18.37
N GLY A 58 -0.09 2.23 18.99
CA GLY A 58 -1.16 2.23 19.97
C GLY A 58 -2.54 2.16 19.31
N THR A 59 -3.55 1.91 20.12
CA THR A 59 -4.95 2.07 19.71
C THR A 59 -5.20 3.54 19.36
N LEU A 60 -5.51 3.79 18.09
CA LEU A 60 -5.87 5.13 17.61
C LEU A 60 -7.16 5.58 18.30
N LYS A 61 -7.18 6.85 18.73
CA LYS A 61 -8.36 7.42 19.36
C LYS A 61 -9.42 7.72 18.28
N PRO A 62 -10.73 7.74 18.62
CA PRO A 62 -11.79 7.99 17.64
C PRO A 62 -11.67 9.31 16.87
N HIS A 63 -11.07 10.34 17.48
CA HIS A 63 -10.84 11.65 16.85
C HIS A 63 -9.65 11.68 15.88
N GLU A 64 -8.86 10.61 15.79
CA GLU A 64 -7.71 10.51 14.90
C GLU A 64 -8.11 10.08 13.47
N THR A 65 -9.04 10.81 12.88
CA THR A 65 -9.73 10.45 11.62
C THR A 65 -8.79 10.18 10.44
N HIS A 66 -7.75 11.00 10.24
CA HIS A 66 -6.79 10.82 9.13
C HIS A 66 -5.88 9.60 9.34
N GLU A 67 -5.45 9.34 10.58
CA GLU A 67 -4.63 8.17 10.90
C GLU A 67 -5.46 6.89 10.77
N LEU A 68 -6.70 6.92 11.26
CA LEU A 68 -7.65 5.82 11.10
C LEU A 68 -7.96 5.54 9.62
N ALA A 69 -8.14 6.59 8.81
CA ALA A 69 -8.36 6.44 7.38
C ALA A 69 -7.13 5.84 6.68
N ALA A 70 -5.91 6.28 7.04
CA ALA A 70 -4.68 5.72 6.49
C ALA A 70 -4.52 4.23 6.85
N MET A 71 -4.80 3.86 8.10
CA MET A 71 -4.78 2.46 8.55
C MET A 71 -5.80 1.61 7.80
N LYS A 72 -7.06 2.08 7.70
CA LYS A 72 -8.11 1.37 6.94
C LYS A 72 -7.75 1.18 5.48
N VAL A 73 -7.10 2.16 4.84
CA VAL A 73 -6.60 1.99 3.47
C VAL A 73 -5.56 0.87 3.38
N GLN A 74 -4.65 0.77 4.35
CA GLN A 74 -3.67 -0.31 4.39
C GLN A 74 -4.30 -1.68 4.68
N GLU A 75 -5.25 -1.73 5.62
CA GLU A 75 -6.01 -2.95 5.94
C GLU A 75 -6.81 -3.44 4.74
N ASN A 76 -7.53 -2.55 4.06
CA ASN A 76 -8.25 -2.88 2.84
C ASN A 76 -7.31 -3.42 1.76
N LYS A 77 -6.13 -2.82 1.56
CA LYS A 77 -5.12 -3.35 0.61
C LYS A 77 -4.69 -4.77 0.96
N LYS A 78 -4.44 -5.06 2.25
CA LYS A 78 -4.09 -6.42 2.72
C LYS A 78 -5.24 -7.40 2.48
N PHE A 79 -6.47 -6.98 2.80
CA PHE A 79 -7.67 -7.78 2.60
C PHE A 79 -7.93 -8.09 1.11
N CYS A 80 -7.82 -7.08 0.24
CA CYS A 80 -7.92 -7.25 -1.21
C CYS A 80 -6.88 -8.24 -1.73
N SER A 81 -5.63 -8.14 -1.25
CA SER A 81 -4.57 -9.08 -1.60
C SER A 81 -4.89 -10.52 -1.15
N ALA A 82 -5.39 -10.68 0.09
CA ALA A 82 -5.75 -11.99 0.63
C ALA A 82 -6.88 -12.67 -0.16
N ILE A 83 -7.88 -11.90 -0.61
CA ILE A 83 -9.02 -12.40 -1.40
C ILE A 83 -8.68 -12.47 -2.91
N LYS A 84 -7.45 -12.11 -3.31
CA LYS A 84 -7.01 -12.07 -4.72
C LYS A 84 -7.86 -11.14 -5.59
N VAL A 85 -8.37 -10.05 -4.99
CA VAL A 85 -9.03 -8.98 -5.73
C VAL A 85 -7.96 -8.24 -6.55
N ASN A 86 -8.22 -8.09 -7.85
CA ASN A 86 -7.32 -7.38 -8.74
C ASN A 86 -7.24 -5.89 -8.35
N ALA A 87 -6.04 -5.30 -8.37
CA ALA A 87 -5.84 -3.86 -8.13
C ALA A 87 -6.61 -2.95 -9.11
N SER A 88 -6.95 -3.45 -10.30
CA SER A 88 -7.75 -2.73 -11.31
C SER A 88 -9.27 -2.84 -11.10
N TYR A 89 -9.70 -3.57 -10.07
CA TYR A 89 -11.10 -3.71 -9.71
C TYR A 89 -11.66 -2.36 -9.26
N VAL A 90 -12.77 -1.96 -9.87
CA VAL A 90 -13.53 -0.77 -9.49
C VAL A 90 -14.97 -1.21 -9.34
N GLU A 91 -15.57 -0.84 -8.22
CA GLU A 91 -16.98 -1.12 -7.95
C GLU A 91 -17.86 -0.56 -9.09
N GLY A 92 -18.90 -1.29 -9.46
CA GLY A 92 -19.83 -0.87 -10.52
C GLY A 92 -19.37 -1.18 -11.96
N LYS A 93 -18.09 -1.49 -12.22
CA LYS A 93 -17.62 -1.86 -13.57
C LYS A 93 -18.30 -3.09 -14.16
N ALA A 94 -18.90 -3.95 -13.33
CA ALA A 94 -19.67 -5.10 -13.80
C ALA A 94 -20.95 -4.70 -14.56
N PHE A 95 -21.49 -3.50 -14.31
CA PHE A 95 -22.72 -3.00 -14.94
C PHE A 95 -22.46 -2.12 -16.16
N ASP A 96 -21.19 -1.83 -16.46
CA ASP A 96 -20.81 -1.03 -17.62
C ASP A 96 -20.98 -1.84 -18.91
N LYS A 97 -21.92 -1.40 -19.76
CA LYS A 97 -22.31 -2.10 -20.99
C LYS A 97 -21.16 -2.17 -21.99
N GLU A 98 -20.34 -1.12 -22.06
CA GLU A 98 -19.22 -1.05 -22.99
C GLU A 98 -18.12 -2.04 -22.60
N LEU A 99 -17.76 -2.05 -21.31
CA LEU A 99 -16.78 -2.99 -20.79
C LEU A 99 -17.24 -4.45 -20.93
N TYR A 100 -18.53 -4.70 -20.79
CA TYR A 100 -19.11 -6.02 -21.02
C TYR A 100 -18.97 -6.45 -22.49
N ALA A 101 -19.35 -5.59 -23.44
CA ALA A 101 -19.23 -5.87 -24.86
C ALA A 101 -17.75 -6.12 -25.27
N GLU A 102 -16.81 -5.33 -24.74
CA GLU A 102 -15.39 -5.50 -24.99
C GLU A 102 -14.88 -6.86 -24.46
N ARG A 103 -15.34 -7.28 -23.27
CA ARG A 103 -15.01 -8.60 -22.70
C ARG A 103 -15.54 -9.74 -23.55
N CYS A 104 -16.77 -9.64 -24.05
CA CYS A 104 -17.34 -10.63 -24.96
C CYS A 104 -16.54 -10.73 -26.26
N LEU A 105 -16.19 -9.60 -26.88
CA LEU A 105 -15.37 -9.58 -28.11
C LEU A 105 -13.97 -10.18 -27.89
N LYS A 106 -13.32 -9.86 -26.76
CA LYS A 106 -12.02 -10.46 -26.39
C LYS A 106 -12.13 -11.98 -26.23
N ALA A 107 -13.20 -12.46 -25.60
CA ALA A 107 -13.42 -13.90 -25.42
C ALA A 107 -13.63 -14.62 -26.77
N ILE A 108 -14.37 -14.02 -27.70
CA ILE A 108 -14.56 -14.58 -29.06
C ILE A 108 -13.22 -14.62 -29.82
N LYS A 109 -12.47 -13.51 -29.81
CA LYS A 109 -11.15 -13.44 -30.47
C LYS A 109 -10.17 -14.45 -29.92
N GLU A 110 -10.14 -14.65 -28.60
CA GLU A 110 -9.25 -15.64 -28.00
C GLU A 110 -9.63 -17.07 -28.36
N ARG A 111 -10.94 -17.39 -28.42
CA ARG A 111 -11.42 -18.69 -28.92
C ARG A 111 -10.96 -18.95 -30.35
N GLN A 112 -11.16 -17.98 -31.25
CA GLN A 112 -10.72 -18.08 -32.65
C GLN A 112 -9.20 -18.32 -32.76
N ARG A 113 -8.40 -17.65 -31.93
CA ARG A 113 -6.93 -17.86 -31.89
C ARG A 113 -6.53 -19.23 -31.37
N ILE A 114 -7.31 -19.80 -30.44
CA ILE A 114 -7.08 -21.16 -29.93
C ILE A 114 -7.45 -22.18 -31.01
N GLU A 115 -8.59 -22.01 -31.67
CA GLU A 115 -9.06 -22.87 -32.77
C GLU A 115 -8.06 -22.87 -33.93
N SER A 116 -7.65 -21.70 -34.41
CA SER A 116 -6.66 -21.60 -35.50
C SER A 116 -5.33 -22.26 -35.16
N LYS A 117 -4.89 -22.17 -33.89
CA LYS A 117 -3.67 -22.85 -33.41
C LYS A 117 -3.85 -24.37 -33.34
N GLN A 118 -5.05 -24.86 -33.03
CA GLN A 118 -5.34 -26.29 -33.02
C GLN A 118 -5.39 -26.86 -34.45
N GLU A 119 -6.02 -26.14 -35.39
CA GLU A 119 -6.06 -26.51 -36.80
C GLU A 119 -4.65 -26.60 -37.40
N GLN A 120 -3.83 -25.56 -37.21
CA GLN A 120 -2.43 -25.57 -37.67
C GLN A 120 -1.60 -26.72 -37.06
N ARG A 121 -1.91 -27.13 -35.83
CA ARG A 121 -1.25 -28.29 -35.21
C ARG A 121 -1.74 -29.60 -35.82
N ALA A 122 -3.04 -29.71 -36.09
CA ALA A 122 -3.64 -30.89 -36.71
C ALA A 122 -3.11 -31.09 -38.15
N GLU A 123 -3.03 -30.01 -38.93
CA GLU A 123 -2.46 -30.01 -40.29
C GLU A 123 -0.99 -30.47 -40.27
N LYS A 124 -0.16 -29.90 -39.39
CA LYS A 124 1.24 -30.33 -39.24
C LYS A 124 1.37 -31.81 -38.86
N MET A 125 0.52 -32.29 -37.96
CA MET A 125 0.51 -33.71 -37.57
C MET A 125 0.05 -34.62 -38.71
N GLN A 126 -0.86 -34.17 -39.57
CA GLN A 126 -1.27 -34.91 -40.76
C GLN A 126 -0.15 -34.97 -41.79
N GLU A 127 0.51 -33.84 -42.06
CA GLU A 127 1.65 -33.75 -42.97
C GLU A 127 2.82 -34.64 -42.51
N GLU A 128 3.15 -34.65 -41.22
CA GLU A 128 4.16 -35.56 -40.64
C GLU A 128 3.77 -37.03 -40.80
N ARG A 129 2.49 -37.39 -40.63
CA ARG A 129 2.00 -38.76 -40.83
C ARG A 129 2.09 -39.19 -42.29
N GLU A 130 1.72 -38.31 -43.22
CA GLU A 130 1.80 -38.58 -44.66
C GLU A 130 3.26 -38.71 -45.12
N ASN A 131 4.15 -37.86 -44.62
CA ASN A 131 5.59 -37.95 -44.92
C ASN A 131 6.25 -39.20 -44.32
N ARG A 132 5.74 -39.73 -43.21
CA ARG A 132 6.22 -41.00 -42.62
C ARG A 132 5.70 -42.25 -43.35
N ALA A 133 4.61 -42.13 -44.10
CA ALA A 133 3.99 -43.24 -44.84
C ALA A 133 4.50 -43.38 -46.29
N LYS A 134 5.22 -42.38 -46.81
CA LYS A 134 5.96 -42.42 -48.07
C LYS A 134 7.36 -42.96 -47.87
#